data_AF-A0AA88YE11-F1
#
_entry.id   AF-A0AA88YE11-F1
#
_cell.length_a   1.000
_cell.length_b   1.000
_cell.length_c   1.000
_cell.angle_alpha   90.00
_cell.angle_beta   90.00
_cell.angle_gamma   90.00
#
_symmetry.space_group_name_H-M   'P 1'
#
loop_
_entity.id
_entity.type
_entity.pdbx_description
1 polymer ?
#
loop_
_entity_poly.entity_id
_entity_poly.type
_entity_poly.pdbx_seq_one_letter_code
_entity_poly.pdbx_strand_id
1 'polypeptide(L)'
;MKTLKKNNLANYRHTVRQVTREDFNDFEYIVGMDHENISDLNDIKPKNSKAKIIMFGDYDTQRSKDIIEDPYYSDDIGAFEEAYIKIKRCCEGFYESLTNTTDQNT
;
A
#
# COMPACT_ATOMS: atom_id res chain seq x y z
N MET A 1 12.44 9.02 -7.06
CA MET A 1 11.88 10.40 -7.08
C MET A 1 11.51 10.95 -8.46
N LYS A 2 12.17 10.53 -9.56
CA LYS A 2 11.87 11.04 -10.92
C LYS A 2 10.40 10.81 -11.32
N THR A 3 9.87 9.61 -11.09
CA THR A 3 8.47 9.24 -11.40
C THR A 3 7.46 10.11 -10.66
N LEU A 4 7.66 10.35 -9.36
CA LEU A 4 6.77 11.21 -8.58
C LEU A 4 6.76 12.66 -9.10
N LYS A 5 7.93 13.23 -9.39
CA LYS A 5 8.05 14.59 -9.95
C LYS A 5 7.36 14.72 -11.30
N LYS A 6 7.53 13.73 -12.20
CA LYS A 6 6.85 13.68 -13.50
C LYS A 6 5.32 13.69 -13.38
N ASN A 7 4.81 13.12 -12.29
CA ASN A 7 3.39 13.07 -11.97
C ASN A 7 2.94 14.21 -11.02
N ASN A 8 3.69 15.31 -10.96
CA ASN A 8 3.38 16.51 -10.15
C ASN A 8 3.28 16.28 -8.63
N LEU A 9 3.80 15.16 -8.13
CA LEU A 9 3.94 14.88 -6.71
C LEU A 9 5.33 15.34 -6.27
N ALA A 10 5.48 16.63 -5.98
CA ALA A 10 6.76 17.24 -5.58
C ALA A 10 6.77 17.78 -4.15
N ASN A 11 5.60 17.95 -3.53
CA ASN A 11 5.47 18.48 -2.18
C ASN A 11 5.17 17.36 -1.17
N TYR A 12 6.19 16.57 -0.84
CA TYR A 12 6.11 15.55 0.20
C TYR A 12 7.35 15.57 1.08
N ARG A 13 7.21 15.08 2.31
CA ARG A 13 8.32 14.69 3.17
C ARG A 13 8.10 13.25 3.55
N HIS A 14 9.05 12.39 3.22
CA HIS A 14 9.08 11.02 3.72
C HIS A 14 10.49 10.70 4.19
N THR A 15 10.57 9.83 5.18
CA THR A 15 11.81 9.20 5.63
C THR A 15 11.52 7.72 5.77
N VAL A 16 12.55 6.90 5.55
CA VAL A 16 12.44 5.47 5.80
C VAL A 16 12.40 5.25 7.31
N ARG A 17 11.52 4.37 7.76
CA ARG A 17 11.46 3.85 9.13
C ARG A 17 11.04 2.38 9.10
N GLN A 18 11.42 1.64 10.14
CA GLN A 18 10.93 0.28 10.34
C GLN A 18 9.51 0.30 10.94
N VAL A 19 8.70 -0.70 10.60
CA VAL A 19 7.40 -0.93 11.25
C VAL A 19 7.64 -1.45 12.66
N THR A 20 6.89 -0.92 13.63
CA THR A 20 6.96 -1.35 15.03
C THR A 20 5.61 -1.90 15.51
N ARG A 21 5.59 -2.46 16.73
CA ARG A 21 4.36 -3.02 17.31
C ARG A 21 3.34 -1.93 17.64
N GLU A 22 3.79 -0.71 17.91
CA GLU A 22 2.95 0.46 18.17
C GLU A 22 2.12 0.85 16.95
N ASP A 23 2.66 0.68 15.73
CA ASP A 23 1.93 0.97 14.48
C ASP A 23 0.59 0.22 14.40
N PHE A 24 0.51 -0.99 14.97
CA PHE A 24 -0.71 -1.81 14.99
C PHE A 24 -1.83 -1.26 15.90
N ASN A 25 -1.50 -0.27 16.74
CA ASN A 25 -2.45 0.48 17.56
C ASN A 25 -2.74 1.86 16.96
N ASP A 26 -1.77 2.46 16.28
CA ASP A 26 -1.87 3.82 15.74
C ASP A 26 -2.65 3.86 14.41
N PHE A 27 -2.63 2.78 13.63
CA PHE A 27 -3.27 2.71 12.31
C PHE A 27 -4.43 1.71 12.28
N GLU A 28 -5.51 2.07 11.59
CA GLU A 28 -6.62 1.14 11.32
C GLU A 28 -6.27 0.13 10.22
N TYR A 29 -5.47 0.56 9.25
CA TYR A 29 -5.02 -0.27 8.12
C TYR A 29 -3.50 -0.19 8.00
N ILE A 30 -2.86 -1.35 7.86
CA ILE A 30 -1.45 -1.48 7.48
C ILE A 30 -1.42 -2.24 6.16
N VAL A 31 -0.82 -1.62 5.14
CA VAL A 31 -0.80 -2.15 3.78
C VAL A 31 0.51 -2.90 3.51
N GLY A 32 0.42 -4.13 3.01
CA GLY A 32 1.56 -4.85 2.43
C GLY A 32 1.53 -4.74 0.90
N MET A 33 2.71 -4.58 0.29
CA MET A 33 2.83 -4.46 -1.18
C MET A 33 2.92 -5.82 -1.86
N ASP A 34 3.46 -6.82 -1.16
CA ASP A 34 3.65 -8.19 -1.63
C ASP A 34 3.39 -9.19 -0.48
N HIS A 35 3.54 -10.49 -0.75
CA HIS A 35 3.32 -11.52 0.27
C HIS A 35 4.37 -11.54 1.37
N GLU A 36 5.62 -11.14 1.10
CA GLU A 36 6.68 -11.11 2.10
C GLU A 36 6.39 -10.04 3.16
N ASN A 37 5.99 -8.84 2.72
CA ASN A 37 5.50 -7.78 3.60
C ASN A 37 4.34 -8.27 4.47
N ILE A 38 3.36 -8.96 3.87
CA ILE A 38 2.21 -9.49 4.62
C ILE A 38 2.67 -10.52 5.66
N SER A 39 3.60 -11.42 5.31
CA SER A 39 4.16 -12.40 6.24
C SER A 39 4.85 -11.71 7.42
N ASP A 40 5.78 -10.81 7.14
CA ASP A 40 6.55 -10.07 8.14
C ASP A 40 5.65 -9.26 9.09
N LEU A 41 4.62 -8.60 8.53
CA LEU A 41 3.63 -7.87 9.32
C LEU A 41 2.82 -8.79 10.24
N ASN A 42 2.43 -9.98 9.76
CA ASN A 42 1.71 -10.94 10.59
C ASN A 42 2.58 -11.51 11.70
N ASP A 43 3.88 -11.72 11.45
CA ASP A 43 4.82 -12.25 12.44
C ASP A 43 5.02 -11.30 13.63
N ILE A 44 4.97 -9.99 13.38
CA ILE A 44 5.15 -8.98 14.43
C ILE A 44 3.82 -8.46 15.02
N LYS A 45 2.68 -8.81 14.42
CA LYS A 45 1.34 -8.32 14.82
C LYS A 45 1.00 -8.73 16.27
N PRO A 46 0.71 -7.75 17.16
CA PRO A 46 0.22 -8.06 18.50
C PRO A 46 -1.18 -8.72 18.47
N LYS A 47 -1.45 -9.66 19.38
CA LYS A 47 -2.75 -10.35 19.48
C LYS A 47 -3.95 -9.42 19.66
N ASN A 48 -3.74 -8.28 20.32
CA ASN A 48 -4.75 -7.26 20.59
C ASN A 48 -4.73 -6.10 19.58
N SER A 49 -4.04 -6.26 18.45
CA SER A 49 -3.98 -5.28 17.36
C SER A 49 -5.38 -4.93 16.86
N LYS A 50 -5.63 -3.63 16.66
CA LYS A 50 -6.83 -3.14 15.96
C LYS A 50 -6.60 -3.00 14.46
N ALA A 51 -5.34 -2.88 14.03
CA ALA A 51 -4.97 -2.77 12.63
C ALA A 51 -5.38 -3.99 11.80
N LYS A 52 -6.01 -3.72 10.65
CA LYS A 52 -6.24 -4.67 9.56
C LYS A 52 -5.00 -4.66 8.66
N ILE A 53 -4.35 -5.81 8.51
CA ILE A 53 -3.31 -6.00 7.50
C ILE A 53 -4.02 -6.34 6.19
N ILE A 54 -3.72 -5.61 5.12
CA ILE A 54 -4.35 -5.80 3.80
C ILE A 54 -3.29 -5.87 2.69
N MET A 55 -3.54 -6.69 1.67
CA MET A 55 -2.75 -6.71 0.44
C MET A 55 -3.17 -5.52 -0.42
N PHE A 56 -2.24 -4.64 -0.78
CA PHE A 56 -2.63 -3.40 -1.44
C PHE A 56 -3.11 -3.64 -2.88
N GLY A 57 -2.54 -4.63 -3.59
CA GLY A 57 -2.95 -4.96 -4.94
C GLY A 57 -4.34 -5.58 -5.06
N ASP A 58 -4.96 -6.03 -3.96
CA ASP A 58 -6.38 -6.44 -3.95
C ASP A 58 -7.33 -5.28 -4.31
N TYR A 59 -6.86 -4.04 -4.14
CA TYR A 59 -7.60 -2.83 -4.48
C TYR A 59 -7.31 -2.33 -5.90
N ASP A 60 -6.56 -3.08 -6.72
CA ASP A 60 -6.31 -2.70 -8.12
C ASP A 60 -7.61 -2.73 -8.92
N THR A 61 -8.06 -1.56 -9.37
CA THR A 61 -9.27 -1.39 -10.19
C THR A 61 -9.23 -2.15 -11.52
N GLN A 62 -8.03 -2.56 -11.98
CA GLN A 62 -7.85 -3.39 -13.18
C GLN A 62 -7.67 -4.89 -12.89
N ARG A 63 -7.64 -5.31 -11.62
CA ARG A 63 -7.52 -6.73 -11.21
C ARG A 63 -6.34 -7.46 -11.87
N SER A 64 -5.22 -6.75 -12.06
CA SER A 64 -4.12 -7.24 -12.89
C SER A 64 -3.31 -8.37 -12.24
N LYS A 65 -2.99 -8.21 -10.93
CA LYS A 65 -2.40 -9.18 -9.98
C LYS A 65 -2.53 -8.62 -8.56
N ASP A 66 -2.44 -9.44 -7.53
CA ASP A 66 -2.53 -9.07 -6.11
C ASP A 66 -1.26 -8.41 -5.54
N ILE A 67 -0.07 -8.64 -6.11
CA ILE A 67 1.19 -8.02 -5.63
C ILE A 67 1.60 -6.77 -6.41
N ILE A 68 2.29 -5.83 -5.76
CA ILE A 68 2.96 -4.69 -6.38
C ILE A 68 4.47 -5.00 -6.40
N GLU A 69 4.99 -5.28 -7.59
CA GLU A 69 6.40 -5.63 -7.80
C GLU A 69 7.32 -4.51 -7.31
N ASP A 70 8.38 -4.87 -6.58
CA ASP A 70 9.37 -3.92 -6.09
C ASP A 70 10.25 -3.43 -7.27
N PRO A 71 10.17 -2.15 -7.65
CA PRO A 71 10.94 -1.63 -8.78
C PRO A 71 12.44 -1.55 -8.51
N TYR A 72 12.89 -1.70 -7.26
CA TYR A 72 14.31 -1.69 -6.90
C TYR A 72 15.07 -2.91 -7.43
N TYR A 73 14.39 -4.05 -7.57
CA TYR A 73 14.99 -5.31 -8.05
C TYR A 73 14.81 -5.53 -9.55
N SER A 74 14.26 -4.54 -10.27
CA SER A 74 14.07 -4.63 -11.72
C SER A 74 15.20 -3.94 -12.48
N ASP A 75 15.69 -4.60 -13.52
CA ASP A 75 16.59 -4.01 -14.51
C ASP A 75 15.84 -3.10 -15.51
N ASP A 76 14.51 -3.08 -15.47
CA ASP A 76 13.68 -2.25 -16.35
C ASP A 76 13.58 -0.80 -15.83
N ILE A 77 14.01 0.14 -16.66
CA ILE A 77 13.91 1.58 -16.43
C ILE A 77 12.43 2.02 -16.25
N GLY A 78 11.49 1.27 -16.82
CA GLY A 78 10.05 1.48 -16.71
C GLY A 78 9.42 1.02 -15.39
N ALA A 79 10.09 0.16 -14.60
CA ALA A 79 9.48 -0.50 -13.44
C ALA A 79 8.91 0.47 -12.39
N PHE A 80 9.59 1.61 -12.16
CA PHE A 80 9.08 2.63 -11.23
C PHE A 80 7.80 3.31 -11.73
N GLU A 81 7.63 3.48 -13.05
CA GLU A 81 6.39 4.02 -13.61
C GLU A 81 5.27 2.98 -13.54
N GLU A 82 5.55 1.71 -13.80
CA GLU A 82 4.57 0.63 -13.66
C GLU A 82 4.08 0.49 -12.22
N ALA A 83 5.00 0.47 -11.24
CA ALA A 83 4.68 0.47 -9.83
C ALA A 83 3.83 1.71 -9.45
N TYR A 84 4.19 2.90 -9.95
CA TYR A 84 3.40 4.12 -9.72
C TYR A 84 1.97 4.01 -10.26
N ILE A 85 1.80 3.57 -11.50
CA ILE A 85 0.47 3.44 -12.11
C ILE A 85 -0.36 2.43 -11.31
N LYS A 86 0.24 1.29 -10.93
CA LYS A 86 -0.46 0.28 -10.13
C LYS A 86 -0.85 0.79 -8.74
N ILE A 87 0.09 1.42 -8.02
CA ILE A 87 -0.17 2.05 -6.72
C ILE A 87 -1.32 3.06 -6.82
N LYS A 88 -1.33 3.90 -7.87
CA LYS A 88 -2.40 4.87 -8.09
C LYS A 88 -3.77 4.22 -8.25
N ARG A 89 -3.87 3.14 -9.03
CA ARG A 89 -5.13 2.38 -9.17
C ARG A 89 -5.57 1.75 -7.86
N CYS A 90 -4.62 1.22 -7.08
CA CYS A 90 -4.90 0.65 -5.77
C CYS A 90 -5.38 1.74 -4.78
N CYS A 91 -4.81 2.95 -4.82
CA CYS A 91 -5.30 4.08 -4.03
C CYS A 91 -6.75 4.43 -4.38
N GLU A 92 -7.10 4.45 -5.67
CA GLU A 92 -8.46 4.72 -6.15
C GLU A 92 -9.44 3.66 -5.64
N GLY A 93 -9.15 2.36 -5.84
CA GLY A 93 -10.01 1.28 -5.37
C GLY A 93 -10.10 1.18 -3.84
N PHE A 94 -9.01 1.47 -3.13
CA PHE A 94 -9.02 1.51 -1.67
C PHE A 94 -9.90 2.64 -1.16
N TYR A 95 -9.78 3.84 -1.73
CA TYR A 95 -10.62 4.98 -1.39
C TYR A 95 -12.11 4.68 -1.58
N GLU A 96 -12.49 4.10 -2.72
CA GLU A 96 -13.87 3.69 -3.00
C GLU A 96 -14.38 2.67 -1.97
N SER A 97 -13.55 1.72 -1.55
CA SER A 97 -13.93 0.73 -0.53
C SER A 97 -14.25 1.37 0.82
N LEU A 98 -13.55 2.46 1.18
CA LEU A 98 -13.77 3.19 2.43
C LEU A 98 -15.05 4.03 2.38
N THR A 99 -15.32 4.68 1.24
CA THR A 99 -16.54 5.50 1.08
C THR A 99 -17.79 4.63 1.05
N ASN A 100 -17.77 3.51 0.32
CA ASN A 100 -18.91 2.60 0.21
C ASN A 100 -19.24 1.89 1.54
N THR A 101 -18.25 1.68 2.41
CA THR A 101 -18.47 1.10 3.74
C THR A 101 -19.17 2.08 4.69
N THR A 102 -18.98 3.38 4.48
CA THR A 102 -19.58 4.43 5.32
C THR A 102 -21.08 4.56 5.07
N ASP A 103 -21.53 4.36 3.83
CA ASP A 103 -22.93 4.47 3.43
C ASP A 103 -23.82 3.29 3.85
N GLN A 104 -23.25 2.18 4.31
CA GLN A 104 -24.00 1.00 4.77
C GLN A 104 -24.25 0.98 6.29
N ASN A 105 -23.74 1.97 7.03
CA ASN A 105 -23.86 2.07 8.50
C ASN A 105 -24.66 3.31 8.98
N THR A 106 -25.48 3.91 8.11
CA THR A 106 -26.45 4.96 8.48
C THR A 106 -27.87 4.45 8.28
#